data_AF-A0A1Y2T6D0-F1
#
_entry.id   AF-A0A1Y2T6D0-F1
#
_cell.length_a   1.000
_cell.length_b   1.000
_cell.length_c   1.000
_cell.angle_alpha   90.00
_cell.angle_beta   90.00
_cell.angle_gamma   90.00
#
_symmetry.space_group_name_H-M   'P 1'
#
loop_
_entity.id
_entity.type
_entity.pdbx_description
1 polymer ?
#
loop_
_entity_poly.entity_id
_entity_poly.type
_entity_poly.pdbx_seq_one_letter_code
_entity_poly.pdbx_strand_id
1 'polypeptide(L)'
;MSPEDPQYPFIYYHGDRPDLGGLRYSDIINLVNAISETDPDVLLEYLGRSFGHERIRANEPFVRELLEKAIHYYEDFILPTRRTPELTEAEWALVEEFEQLIERTDDAEEIQTGVFDIARAHGMQPKRFFQILYGVLLGSDSGPRIGGFVTLVGKDRIRELIRTAREKARS
;
A
#
# COMPACT_ATOMS: atom_id res chain seq x y z
N MET A 1 22.20 -30.33 -2.96
CA MET A 1 22.64 -28.94 -3.15
C MET A 1 23.42 -28.57 -1.91
N SER A 2 24.65 -28.06 -2.03
CA SER A 2 25.46 -27.69 -0.84
C SER A 2 25.21 -26.22 -0.46
N PRO A 3 25.50 -25.78 0.78
CA PRO A 3 25.34 -24.38 1.19
C PRO A 3 26.10 -23.35 0.34
N GLU A 4 27.16 -23.78 -0.35
CA GLU A 4 27.95 -22.95 -1.26
C GLU A 4 27.31 -22.79 -2.65
N ASP A 5 26.29 -23.59 -2.97
CA ASP A 5 25.56 -23.48 -4.23
C ASP A 5 24.73 -22.17 -4.21
N PRO A 6 24.88 -21.27 -5.20
CA PRO A 6 24.12 -20.03 -5.26
C PRO A 6 22.60 -20.23 -5.25
N GLN A 7 22.11 -21.41 -5.64
CA GLN A 7 20.69 -21.76 -5.64
C GLN A 7 20.20 -22.27 -4.28
N TYR A 8 21.10 -22.64 -3.36
CA TYR A 8 20.76 -23.22 -2.05
C TYR A 8 19.84 -22.34 -1.21
N PRO A 9 20.03 -21.01 -1.10
CA PRO A 9 19.16 -20.13 -0.32
C PRO A 9 17.71 -20.09 -0.84
N PHE A 10 17.49 -20.38 -2.12
CA PHE A 10 16.18 -20.34 -2.76
C PHE A 10 15.37 -21.63 -2.60
N ILE A 11 16.04 -22.76 -2.35
CA ILE A 11 15.41 -24.09 -2.23
C ILE A 11 15.32 -24.53 -0.77
N TYR A 12 16.33 -24.21 0.04
CA TYR A 12 16.41 -24.57 1.45
C TYR A 12 16.70 -23.33 2.28
N TYR A 13 15.66 -22.72 2.83
CA TYR A 13 15.82 -21.62 3.78
C TYR A 13 16.37 -22.18 5.10
N HIS A 14 17.69 -22.10 5.28
CA HIS A 14 18.41 -22.54 6.49
C HIS A 14 18.78 -21.41 7.44
N GLY A 15 18.39 -20.16 7.15
CA GLY A 15 18.57 -19.04 8.06
C GLY A 15 17.45 -18.96 9.09
N ASP A 16 17.76 -18.43 10.28
CA ASP A 16 16.73 -17.86 11.12
C ASP A 16 16.07 -16.73 10.33
N ARG A 17 14.74 -16.78 10.19
CA ARG A 17 14.02 -15.68 9.55
C ARG A 17 14.29 -14.42 10.38
N PRO A 18 14.82 -13.35 9.78
CA PRO A 18 15.04 -12.12 10.52
C PRO A 18 13.70 -11.68 11.14
N ASP A 19 13.73 -11.31 12.42
CA ASP A 19 12.53 -10.83 13.08
C ASP A 19 12.21 -9.42 12.58
N LEU A 20 11.33 -9.35 11.58
CA LEU A 20 10.88 -8.09 10.99
C LEU A 20 9.57 -7.57 11.61
N GLY A 21 9.18 -8.07 12.79
CA GLY A 21 8.07 -7.46 13.55
C GLY A 21 6.72 -7.66 12.91
N GLY A 22 6.56 -8.79 12.21
CA GLY A 22 5.37 -9.09 11.44
C GLY A 22 5.33 -8.46 10.06
N LEU A 23 6.39 -7.79 9.59
CA LEU A 23 6.50 -7.34 8.19
C LEU A 23 6.43 -8.54 7.25
N ARG A 24 5.47 -8.51 6.32
CA ARG A 24 5.31 -9.53 5.28
C ARG A 24 5.75 -8.95 3.94
N TYR A 25 6.15 -9.83 3.02
CA TYR A 25 6.51 -9.40 1.66
C TYR A 25 5.34 -8.69 0.94
N SER A 26 4.10 -9.07 1.24
CA SER A 26 2.92 -8.35 0.73
C SER A 26 2.85 -6.90 1.18
N ASP A 27 3.31 -6.57 2.40
CA ASP A 27 3.32 -5.20 2.90
C ASP A 27 4.35 -4.34 2.14
N ILE A 28 5.48 -4.94 1.75
CA ILE A 28 6.50 -4.30 0.91
C ILE A 28 5.93 -4.02 -0.49
N ILE A 29 5.29 -5.00 -1.13
CA ILE A 29 4.62 -4.80 -2.43
C ILE A 29 3.55 -3.70 -2.34
N ASN A 30 2.73 -3.74 -1.28
CA ASN A 30 1.68 -2.76 -1.05
C ASN A 30 2.26 -1.35 -0.88
N LEU A 31 3.37 -1.22 -0.14
CA LEU A 31 4.06 0.04 0.05
C LEU A 31 4.54 0.61 -1.29
N VAL A 32 5.32 -0.16 -2.06
CA VAL A 32 5.85 0.26 -3.38
C VAL A 32 4.70 0.70 -4.29
N ASN A 33 3.61 -0.09 -4.34
CA ASN A 33 2.44 0.25 -5.13
C ASN A 33 1.75 1.54 -4.66
N ALA A 34 1.64 1.76 -3.36
CA ALA A 34 1.03 2.97 -2.81
C ALA A 34 1.82 4.22 -3.15
N ILE A 35 3.12 4.20 -2.84
CA ILE A 35 3.92 5.40 -2.90
C ILE A 35 4.43 5.66 -4.32
N SER A 36 4.37 4.66 -5.22
CA SER A 36 4.87 4.77 -6.59
C SER A 36 6.31 5.34 -6.63
N GLU A 37 7.08 4.95 -5.62
CA GLU A 37 8.48 5.31 -5.41
C GLU A 37 9.30 4.03 -5.51
N THR A 38 10.44 4.13 -6.16
CA THR A 38 11.37 3.02 -6.38
C THR A 38 12.73 3.27 -5.74
N ASP A 39 12.93 4.41 -5.09
CA ASP A 39 14.07 4.66 -4.21
C ASP A 39 13.98 3.79 -2.94
N PRO A 40 14.91 2.82 -2.76
CA PRO A 40 14.93 1.96 -1.58
C PRO A 40 15.13 2.73 -0.25
N ASP A 41 15.80 3.88 -0.26
CA ASP A 41 16.05 4.66 0.96
C ASP A 41 14.75 5.31 1.47
N VAL A 42 13.94 5.83 0.54
CA VAL A 42 12.60 6.34 0.87
C VAL A 42 11.72 5.22 1.41
N LEU A 43 11.71 4.06 0.74
CA LEU A 43 10.91 2.90 1.14
C LEU A 43 11.32 2.36 2.52
N LEU A 44 12.61 2.32 2.84
CA LEU A 44 13.11 1.91 4.15
C LEU A 44 12.62 2.83 5.27
N GLU A 45 12.49 4.13 5.03
CA GLU A 45 11.95 5.07 6.03
C GLU A 45 10.47 4.81 6.32
N TYR A 46 9.66 4.44 5.32
CA TYR A 46 8.28 3.98 5.56
C TYR A 46 8.25 2.71 6.40
N LEU A 47 9.05 1.70 6.04
CA LEU A 47 9.12 0.45 6.79
C LEU A 47 9.62 0.66 8.22
N GLY A 48 10.60 1.54 8.42
CA GLY A 48 11.12 1.91 9.74
C GLY A 48 10.04 2.51 10.64
N ARG A 49 9.21 3.42 10.12
CA ARG A 49 8.09 4.01 10.86
C ARG A 49 7.05 2.98 11.28
N SER A 50 6.72 2.02 10.42
CA SER A 50 5.64 1.04 10.67
C SER A 50 6.10 -0.21 11.44
N PHE A 51 7.35 -0.64 11.27
CA PHE A 51 7.85 -1.91 11.82
C PHE A 51 9.04 -1.74 12.79
N GLY A 52 9.48 -0.49 13.01
CA GLY A 52 10.53 -0.10 13.93
C GLY A 52 11.88 0.13 13.24
N HIS A 53 12.40 1.36 13.31
CA HIS A 53 13.67 1.75 12.66
C HIS A 53 14.87 0.89 13.07
N GLU A 54 15.00 0.56 14.36
CA GLU A 54 16.10 -0.29 14.84
C GLU A 54 16.05 -1.69 14.20
N ARG A 55 14.85 -2.26 14.14
CA ARG A 55 14.59 -3.58 13.57
C ARG A 55 14.87 -3.63 12.08
N ILE A 56 14.39 -2.63 11.34
CA ILE A 56 14.63 -2.52 9.90
C ILE A 56 16.12 -2.30 9.62
N ARG A 57 16.79 -1.42 10.37
CA ARG A 57 18.24 -1.17 10.23
C ARG A 57 19.09 -2.41 10.51
N ALA A 58 18.76 -3.17 11.56
CA ALA A 58 19.47 -4.40 11.90
C ALA A 58 19.38 -5.46 10.79
N ASN A 59 18.36 -5.39 9.93
CA ASN A 59 18.09 -6.34 8.85
C ASN A 59 18.14 -5.69 7.46
N GLU A 60 18.76 -4.52 7.33
CA GLU A 60 18.68 -3.68 6.13
C GLU A 60 19.11 -4.39 4.84
N PRO A 61 20.21 -5.17 4.79
CA PRO A 61 20.60 -5.88 3.57
C PRO A 61 19.50 -6.83 3.06
N PHE A 62 18.83 -7.53 3.98
CA PHE A 62 17.73 -8.42 3.64
C PHE A 62 16.47 -7.66 3.20
N VAL A 63 16.13 -6.56 3.89
CA VAL A 63 14.97 -5.73 3.51
C VAL A 63 15.19 -5.08 2.14
N ARG A 64 16.42 -4.63 1.83
CA ARG A 64 16.77 -4.09 0.50
C ARG A 64 16.62 -5.13 -0.61
N GLU A 65 17.03 -6.38 -0.37
CA GLU A 65 16.84 -7.47 -1.33
C GLU A 65 15.34 -7.73 -1.61
N LEU A 66 14.48 -7.62 -0.59
CA LEU A 66 13.03 -7.72 -0.77
C LEU A 66 12.46 -6.50 -1.51
N LEU A 67 12.95 -5.30 -1.19
CA LEU A 67 12.52 -4.07 -1.87
C LEU A 67 12.84 -4.11 -3.36
N GLU A 68 14.05 -4.52 -3.74
CA GLU A 68 14.47 -4.65 -5.14
C GLU A 68 13.51 -5.57 -5.92
N LYS A 69 13.16 -6.73 -5.35
CA LYS A 69 12.21 -7.66 -5.98
C LYS A 69 10.80 -7.07 -6.07
N ALA A 70 10.37 -6.33 -5.06
CA ALA A 70 9.06 -5.68 -5.05
C ALA A 70 8.98 -4.53 -6.05
N ILE A 71 10.07 -3.78 -6.22
CA ILE A 71 10.23 -2.70 -7.21
C ILE A 71 10.15 -3.27 -8.62
N HIS A 72 10.94 -4.29 -8.95
CA HIS A 72 10.87 -4.93 -10.27
C HIS A 72 9.47 -5.49 -10.56
N TYR A 73 8.84 -6.14 -9.57
CA TYR A 73 7.47 -6.61 -9.72
C TYR A 73 6.47 -5.47 -9.97
N TYR A 74 6.63 -4.35 -9.26
CA TYR A 74 5.80 -3.17 -9.46
C TYR A 74 5.99 -2.58 -10.87
N GLU A 75 7.22 -2.37 -11.31
CA GLU A 75 7.55 -1.77 -12.61
C GLU A 75 7.09 -2.65 -13.78
N ASP A 76 7.32 -3.96 -13.70
CA ASP A 76 7.05 -4.87 -14.81
C ASP A 76 5.58 -5.27 -14.93
N PHE A 77 4.85 -5.38 -13.80
CA PHE A 77 3.51 -5.99 -13.79
C PHE A 77 2.41 -5.06 -13.29
N ILE A 78 2.70 -4.16 -12.35
CA ILE A 78 1.67 -3.30 -11.74
C ILE A 78 1.55 -1.98 -12.49
N LEU A 79 2.64 -1.22 -12.58
CA LEU A 79 2.70 0.10 -13.19
C LEU A 79 2.07 0.15 -14.60
N PRO A 80 2.31 -0.82 -15.52
CA PRO A 80 1.75 -0.78 -16.87
C PRO A 80 0.23 -0.96 -16.92
N THR A 81 -0.36 -1.53 -15.86
CA THR A 81 -1.79 -1.85 -15.80
C THR A 81 -2.60 -0.81 -15.02
N ARG A 82 -1.94 0.15 -14.34
CA ARG A 82 -2.61 1.14 -13.49
C ARG A 82 -3.57 2.02 -14.28
N ARG A 83 -4.82 2.07 -13.83
CA ARG A 83 -5.86 2.95 -14.37
C ARG A 83 -6.65 3.59 -13.25
N THR A 84 -6.71 4.91 -13.26
CA THR A 84 -7.65 5.65 -12.41
C THR A 84 -9.04 5.58 -13.06
N PRO A 85 -10.09 5.17 -12.32
CA PRO A 85 -11.44 5.11 -12.86
C PRO A 85 -11.96 6.53 -13.12
N GLU A 86 -12.81 6.66 -14.15
CA GLU A 86 -13.66 7.83 -14.29
C GLU A 86 -14.71 7.80 -13.19
N LEU A 87 -14.83 8.90 -12.44
CA LEU A 87 -15.76 9.05 -11.33
C LEU A 87 -16.70 10.22 -11.58
N THR A 88 -17.96 10.03 -11.19
CA THR A 88 -18.96 11.10 -11.12
C THR A 88 -18.68 12.06 -9.96
N GLU A 89 -19.25 13.25 -9.98
CA GLU A 89 -19.17 14.20 -8.84
C GLU A 89 -19.72 13.59 -7.54
N ALA A 90 -20.76 12.75 -7.63
CA ALA A 90 -21.30 12.03 -6.48
C ALA A 90 -20.29 11.01 -5.91
N GLU A 91 -19.59 10.27 -6.77
CA GLU A 91 -18.53 9.35 -6.33
C GLU A 91 -17.33 10.09 -5.73
N TRP A 92 -16.96 11.25 -6.27
CA TRP A 92 -15.92 12.10 -5.68
C TRP A 92 -16.30 12.62 -4.29
N ALA A 93 -17.58 12.95 -4.05
CA ALA A 93 -18.04 13.35 -2.72
C ALA A 93 -17.84 12.22 -1.67
N LEU A 94 -18.05 10.96 -2.04
CA LEU A 94 -17.76 9.83 -1.16
C LEU A 94 -16.24 9.68 -0.89
N VAL A 95 -15.39 9.95 -1.87
CA VAL A 95 -13.92 9.95 -1.68
C VAL A 95 -13.50 11.08 -0.73
N GLU A 96 -14.15 12.25 -0.78
CA GLU A 96 -13.94 13.33 0.17
C GLU A 96 -14.37 12.95 1.60
N GLU A 97 -15.48 12.20 1.76
CA GLU A 97 -15.87 11.66 3.07
C GLU A 97 -14.84 10.65 3.62
N PHE A 98 -14.23 9.85 2.75
CA PHE A 98 -13.12 8.99 3.14
C PHE A 98 -11.90 9.80 3.57
N GLU A 99 -11.58 10.90 2.87
CA GLU A 99 -10.52 11.83 3.30
C GLU A 99 -10.79 12.40 4.70
N GLN A 100 -12.02 12.81 4.99
CA GLN A 100 -12.41 13.29 6.32
C GLN A 100 -12.35 12.19 7.39
N LEU A 101 -12.66 10.93 7.04
CA LEU A 101 -12.54 9.79 7.95
C LEU A 101 -11.08 9.59 8.40
N ILE A 102 -10.14 9.57 7.46
CA ILE A 102 -8.71 9.33 7.77
C ILE A 102 -8.04 10.55 8.44
N GLU A 103 -8.66 11.74 8.38
CA GLU A 103 -8.22 12.88 9.19
C GLU A 103 -8.53 12.68 10.68
N ARG A 104 -9.64 12.00 10.99
CA ARG A 104 -10.16 11.83 12.35
C ARG A 104 -9.54 10.67 13.12
N THR A 105 -9.04 9.66 12.42
CA THR A 105 -8.48 8.45 13.03
C THR A 105 -7.37 7.87 12.17
N ASP A 106 -6.37 7.30 12.82
CA ASP A 106 -5.30 6.49 12.22
C ASP A 106 -5.45 4.99 12.53
N ASP A 107 -6.50 4.61 13.27
CA ASP A 107 -6.80 3.23 13.61
C ASP A 107 -7.32 2.45 12.38
N ALA A 108 -6.65 1.34 12.08
CA ALA A 108 -6.94 0.55 10.90
C ALA A 108 -8.36 -0.08 10.93
N GLU A 109 -8.88 -0.46 12.09
CA GLU A 109 -10.20 -1.06 12.20
C GLU A 109 -11.31 -0.02 12.07
N GLU A 110 -11.12 1.16 12.67
CA GLU A 110 -12.02 2.30 12.53
C GLU A 110 -12.08 2.79 11.09
N ILE A 111 -10.94 2.95 10.41
CA ILE A 111 -10.89 3.33 8.99
C ILE A 111 -11.61 2.28 8.14
N GLN A 112 -11.31 1.00 8.37
CA GLN A 112 -11.92 -0.08 7.62
C GLN A 112 -13.45 -0.08 7.77
N THR A 113 -13.95 0.11 9.00
CA THR A 113 -15.38 0.14 9.33
C THR A 113 -16.04 1.39 8.75
N GLY A 114 -15.41 2.56 8.91
CA GLY A 114 -15.93 3.82 8.38
C GLY A 114 -16.12 3.80 6.86
N VAL A 115 -15.23 3.13 6.11
CA VAL A 115 -15.44 2.94 4.65
C VAL A 115 -16.70 2.12 4.35
N PHE A 116 -17.01 1.09 5.13
CA PHE A 116 -18.27 0.37 4.99
C PHE A 116 -19.47 1.27 5.30
N ASP A 117 -19.37 2.12 6.31
CA ASP A 117 -20.45 2.98 6.75
C ASP A 117 -20.74 4.12 5.77
N ILE A 118 -19.69 4.76 5.21
CA ILE A 118 -19.82 5.74 4.12
C ILE A 118 -20.57 5.11 2.95
N ALA A 119 -20.16 3.92 2.49
CA ALA A 119 -20.84 3.25 1.38
C ALA A 119 -22.33 3.02 1.67
N ARG A 120 -22.66 2.49 2.86
CA ARG A 120 -24.05 2.21 3.25
C ARG A 120 -24.89 3.47 3.37
N ALA A 121 -24.35 4.55 3.93
CA ALA A 121 -25.05 5.82 4.12
C ALA A 121 -25.52 6.42 2.78
N HIS A 122 -24.76 6.16 1.71
CA HIS A 122 -25.06 6.64 0.35
C HIS A 122 -25.74 5.58 -0.54
N GLY A 123 -26.18 4.45 0.04
CA GLY A 123 -26.82 3.36 -0.72
C GLY A 123 -25.88 2.67 -1.73
N MET A 124 -24.56 2.87 -1.61
CA MET A 124 -23.56 2.22 -2.44
C MET A 124 -23.19 0.86 -1.88
N GLN A 125 -23.03 -0.14 -2.75
CA GLN A 125 -22.49 -1.42 -2.33
C GLN A 125 -21.05 -1.24 -1.81
N PRO A 126 -20.69 -1.70 -0.61
CA PRO A 126 -19.35 -1.49 -0.06
C PRO A 126 -18.24 -1.95 -0.99
N LYS A 127 -18.42 -3.11 -1.66
CA LYS A 127 -17.46 -3.61 -2.66
C LYS A 127 -17.16 -2.58 -3.75
N ARG A 128 -18.19 -1.89 -4.27
CA ARG A 128 -18.01 -0.84 -5.28
C ARG A 128 -17.24 0.35 -4.72
N PHE A 129 -17.50 0.75 -3.48
CA PHE A 129 -16.76 1.85 -2.88
C PHE A 129 -15.29 1.50 -2.65
N PHE A 130 -14.98 0.28 -2.18
CA PHE A 130 -13.60 -0.20 -2.11
C PHE A 130 -12.90 -0.19 -3.49
N GLN A 131 -13.59 -0.62 -4.55
CA GLN A 131 -13.05 -0.56 -5.92
C GLN A 131 -12.74 0.88 -6.35
N ILE A 132 -13.61 1.84 -6.03
CA ILE A 132 -13.36 3.26 -6.29
C ILE A 132 -12.10 3.72 -5.55
N LEU A 133 -12.00 3.43 -4.26
CA LEU A 133 -10.82 3.82 -3.45
C LEU A 133 -9.53 3.20 -3.98
N TYR A 134 -9.53 1.91 -4.34
CA TYR A 134 -8.34 1.28 -4.94
C TYR A 134 -8.03 1.82 -6.33
N GLY A 135 -9.03 2.15 -7.13
CA GLY A 135 -8.83 2.80 -8.42
C GLY A 135 -8.17 4.17 -8.28
N VAL A 136 -8.60 4.96 -7.29
CA VAL A 136 -8.03 6.28 -7.00
C VAL A 136 -6.62 6.18 -6.43
N LEU A 137 -6.39 5.32 -5.44
CA LEU A 137 -5.14 5.26 -4.69
C LEU A 137 -4.05 4.42 -5.38
N LEU A 138 -4.46 3.33 -6.03
CA LEU A 138 -3.55 2.32 -6.58
C LEU A 138 -3.68 2.17 -8.11
N GLY A 139 -4.70 2.77 -8.73
CA GLY A 139 -5.00 2.50 -10.14
C GLY A 139 -5.42 1.05 -10.39
N SER A 140 -6.03 0.38 -9.42
CA SER A 140 -6.38 -1.05 -9.48
C SER A 140 -7.81 -1.30 -9.01
N ASP A 141 -8.46 -2.32 -9.55
CA ASP A 141 -9.80 -2.75 -9.14
C ASP A 141 -9.83 -3.47 -7.78
N SER A 142 -8.66 -3.75 -7.21
CA SER A 142 -8.53 -4.41 -5.92
C SER A 142 -7.24 -3.99 -5.20
N GLY A 143 -7.21 -4.19 -3.90
CA GLY A 143 -6.07 -3.81 -3.08
C GLY A 143 -6.06 -4.50 -1.72
N PRO A 144 -5.04 -4.21 -0.90
CA PRO A 144 -4.98 -4.66 0.49
C PRO A 144 -6.13 -4.08 1.32
N ARG A 145 -6.34 -4.59 2.53
CA ARG A 145 -7.30 -4.01 3.47
C ARG A 145 -7.01 -2.52 3.67
N ILE A 146 -7.99 -1.67 3.35
CA ILE A 146 -7.79 -0.22 3.26
C ILE A 146 -7.29 0.40 4.58
N GLY A 147 -7.77 -0.10 5.73
CA GLY A 147 -7.38 0.45 7.03
C GLY A 147 -5.88 0.32 7.28
N GLY A 148 -5.37 -0.92 7.22
CA GLY A 148 -3.93 -1.17 7.38
C GLY A 148 -3.09 -0.52 6.28
N PHE A 149 -3.63 -0.38 5.08
CA PHE A 149 -2.98 0.35 4.00
C PHE A 149 -2.80 1.83 4.32
N VAL A 150 -3.84 2.51 4.82
CA VAL A 150 -3.75 3.90 5.25
C VAL A 150 -2.75 4.06 6.40
N THR A 151 -2.76 3.15 7.38
CA THR A 151 -1.79 3.17 8.49
C THR A 151 -0.34 3.00 8.00
N LEU A 152 -0.10 2.10 7.04
CA LEU A 152 1.23 1.87 6.47
C LEU A 152 1.75 3.06 5.66
N VAL A 153 0.88 3.65 4.84
CA VAL A 153 1.25 4.70 3.87
C VAL A 153 1.23 6.09 4.52
N GLY A 154 0.40 6.28 5.53
CA GLY A 154 0.17 7.55 6.20
C GLY A 154 -0.88 8.40 5.48
N LYS A 155 -1.75 9.05 6.27
CA LYS A 155 -2.86 9.87 5.76
C LYS A 155 -2.42 10.98 4.81
N ASP A 156 -1.30 11.65 5.05
CA ASP A 156 -0.85 12.75 4.20
C ASP A 156 -0.58 12.30 2.76
N ARG A 157 0.05 11.12 2.62
CA ARG A 157 0.30 10.53 1.29
C ARG A 157 -0.99 10.05 0.63
N ILE A 158 -1.92 9.46 1.39
CA ILE A 158 -3.24 9.08 0.87
C ILE A 158 -3.99 10.29 0.31
N ARG A 159 -3.96 11.42 1.01
CA ARG A 159 -4.58 12.68 0.56
C ARG A 159 -3.93 13.25 -0.70
N GLU A 160 -2.61 13.17 -0.78
CA GLU A 160 -1.87 13.58 -1.97
C GLU A 160 -2.25 12.75 -3.20
N LEU A 161 -2.41 11.43 -3.04
CA LEU A 161 -2.86 10.53 -4.10
C LEU A 161 -4.28 10.89 -4.57
N ILE A 162 -5.20 11.15 -3.64
CA ILE A 162 -6.57 11.59 -3.95
C ILE A 162 -6.55 12.90 -4.75
N ARG A 163 -5.77 13.89 -4.30
CA ARG A 163 -5.62 15.18 -4.99
C ARG A 163 -5.09 15.01 -6.40
N THR A 164 -4.02 14.24 -6.56
CA THR A 164 -3.39 13.97 -7.86
C THR A 164 -4.36 13.28 -8.83
N ALA A 165 -5.12 12.30 -8.34
CA ALA A 165 -6.13 11.61 -9.13
C ALA A 165 -7.25 12.56 -9.58
N ARG A 166 -7.68 13.47 -8.70
CA ARG A 166 -8.72 14.45 -9.00
C ARG A 166 -8.26 15.50 -10.02
N GLU A 167 -7.01 15.95 -9.94
CA GLU A 167 -6.42 16.87 -10.92
C GLU A 167 -6.37 16.24 -12.31
N LYS A 168 -5.94 14.96 -12.40
CA LYS A 168 -5.94 14.20 -13.66
C LYS A 168 -7.33 13.97 -14.24
N ALA A 169 -8.36 13.84 -13.41
CA ALA A 169 -9.74 13.67 -13.86
C ALA A 169 -10.34 14.97 -14.44
N ARG A 170 -9.72 16.13 -14.19
CA ARG A 170 -10.17 17.45 -14.66
C ARG A 170 -9.39 17.99 -15.86
N SER A 171 -8.27 17.34 -16.21
CA SER A 171 -7.42 17.67 -17.37
C SER A 171 -7.86 16.93 -18.62
#